data_AF-A0A920JQP6-F1
#
_entry.id   AF-A0A920JQP6-F1
#
_cell.length_a   1.000
_cell.length_b   1.000
_cell.length_c   1.000
_cell.angle_alpha   90.00
_cell.angle_beta   90.00
_cell.angle_gamma   90.00
#
_symmetry.space_group_name_H-M   'P 1'
#
loop_
_entity.id
_entity.type
_entity.pdbx_description
1 polymer ?
#
loop_
_entity_poly.entity_id
_entity_poly.type
_entity_poly.pdbx_seq_one_letter_code
_entity_poly.pdbx_strand_id
1 'polypeptide(L)'
;MNFLNFIKTIDKNKLFNESEHKIKNSNILIDQSNQNISKETYKNFQKFIDDNNFIGRFQKILEGEICNASENKPATHFQYRGEGNNLYESNLKNLKAVSSKLKDKKIIVFFGIGGSYLAPNLLNEVFGSLNKQIIFITGSDPDEYKDLEKNNLNDAAFILATKSFSTTETLTSYQSVTNGEFLSDTFAITSNIDDAKHYGISDENIIPMDSSMGGLFFYLGTNKFTFLFNPWKR
;
A
#
# COMPACT_ATOMS: atom_id res chain seq x y z
N MET A 1 37.65 26.37 -16.96
CA MET A 1 36.66 26.56 -15.86
C MET A 1 36.46 25.20 -15.21
N ASN A 2 36.75 25.02 -13.93
CA ASN A 2 36.56 23.71 -13.26
C ASN A 2 35.10 23.55 -12.78
N PHE A 3 34.67 22.32 -12.52
CA PHE A 3 33.30 22.01 -12.09
C PHE A 3 32.86 22.84 -10.88
N LEU A 4 33.75 23.03 -9.90
CA LEU A 4 33.49 23.87 -8.72
C LEU A 4 33.23 25.35 -9.07
N ASN A 5 33.95 25.90 -10.03
CA ASN A 5 33.72 27.27 -10.51
C ASN A 5 32.44 27.38 -11.34
N PHE A 6 32.05 26.33 -12.06
CA PHE A 6 30.77 26.26 -12.77
C PHE A 6 29.57 26.22 -11.81
N ILE A 7 29.63 25.41 -10.76
CA ILE A 7 28.60 25.39 -9.70
C ILE A 7 28.48 26.76 -9.02
N LYS A 8 29.60 27.41 -8.70
CA LYS A 8 29.60 28.77 -8.12
C LYS A 8 29.02 29.84 -9.05
N THR A 9 29.08 29.64 -10.38
CA THR A 9 28.43 30.56 -11.33
C THR A 9 26.93 30.33 -11.45
N ILE A 10 26.44 29.11 -11.21
CA ILE A 10 24.99 28.84 -11.10
C ILE A 10 24.43 29.54 -9.85
N ASP A 11 25.16 29.50 -8.74
CA ASP A 11 24.78 30.09 -7.46
C ASP A 11 24.74 31.64 -7.47
N LYS A 12 25.61 32.27 -8.27
CA LYS A 12 25.68 33.74 -8.42
C LYS A 12 24.47 34.35 -9.14
N ASN A 13 23.85 33.59 -10.04
CA ASN A 13 22.54 33.93 -10.56
C ASN A 13 21.51 33.39 -9.55
N LYS A 14 21.27 34.11 -8.44
CA LYS A 14 20.19 33.81 -7.50
C LYS A 14 18.84 33.87 -8.23
N LEU A 15 18.53 32.81 -8.99
CA LEU A 15 17.26 32.57 -9.67
C LEU A 15 16.17 32.19 -8.67
N PHE A 16 16.56 31.93 -7.42
CA PHE A 16 15.70 31.51 -6.35
C PHE A 16 15.82 32.52 -5.21
N ASN A 17 14.69 33.14 -4.84
CA ASN A 17 14.60 33.76 -3.53
C ASN A 17 14.76 32.65 -2.49
N GLU A 18 15.82 32.72 -1.67
CA GLU A 18 15.98 31.79 -0.55
C GLU A 18 14.77 31.95 0.37
N SER A 19 13.92 30.94 0.41
CA SER A 19 12.83 30.86 1.37
C SER A 19 13.39 30.21 2.65
N GLU A 20 13.06 30.71 3.84
CA GLU A 20 13.54 30.11 5.11
C GLU A 20 12.59 28.99 5.59
N HIS A 21 11.72 28.49 4.71
CA HIS A 21 10.63 27.58 5.09
C HIS A 21 11.15 26.16 5.30
N LYS A 22 11.48 25.88 6.56
CA LYS A 22 11.84 24.56 7.07
C LYS A 22 10.83 24.12 8.11
N ILE A 23 10.20 22.98 7.88
CA ILE A 23 9.25 22.37 8.82
C ILE A 23 9.94 21.15 9.41
N LYS A 24 10.10 21.12 10.74
CA LYS A 24 10.80 20.05 11.43
C LYS A 24 9.97 19.50 12.58
N ASN A 25 9.95 18.18 12.73
CA ASN A 25 9.58 17.50 13.96
C ASN A 25 10.75 16.60 14.43
N SER A 26 10.51 15.71 15.40
CA SER A 26 11.55 14.83 15.93
C SER A 26 12.14 13.84 14.91
N ASN A 27 11.40 13.53 13.84
CA ASN A 27 11.71 12.43 12.92
C ASN A 27 11.98 12.90 11.48
N ILE A 28 11.41 14.04 11.08
CA ILE A 28 11.42 14.52 9.69
C ILE A 28 11.75 16.02 9.67
N LEU A 29 12.60 16.39 8.73
CA LEU A 29 12.83 17.77 8.28
C LEU A 29 12.37 17.88 6.83
N ILE A 30 11.43 18.78 6.57
CA ILE A 30 11.00 19.20 5.24
C ILE A 30 11.66 20.54 4.97
N ASP A 31 12.64 20.56 4.07
CA ASP A 31 13.36 21.77 3.68
C ASP A 31 12.85 22.27 2.33
N GLN A 32 12.12 23.39 2.36
CA GLN A 32 11.59 24.05 1.16
C GLN A 32 12.41 25.29 0.79
N SER A 33 13.65 25.42 1.28
CA SER A 33 14.42 26.66 1.07
C SER A 33 14.77 26.93 -0.38
N ASN A 34 14.87 25.87 -1.19
CA ASN A 34 15.18 25.96 -2.62
C ASN A 34 13.94 26.16 -3.50
N GLN A 35 12.76 26.31 -2.90
CA GLN A 35 11.53 26.62 -3.64
C GLN A 35 11.41 28.12 -3.84
N ASN A 36 11.07 28.56 -5.06
CA ASN A 36 10.85 29.98 -5.38
C ASN A 36 9.48 30.46 -4.88
N ILE A 37 9.22 30.31 -3.59
CA ILE A 37 7.95 30.68 -2.95
C ILE A 37 8.24 31.76 -1.91
N SER A 38 7.65 32.93 -2.11
CA SER A 38 7.85 34.08 -1.21
C SER A 38 7.11 33.89 0.13
N LYS A 39 7.56 34.61 1.17
CA LYS A 39 6.85 34.68 2.47
C LYS A 39 5.40 35.14 2.29
N GLU A 40 5.13 36.03 1.33
CA GLU A 40 3.78 36.52 1.04
C GLU A 40 2.90 35.43 0.41
N THR A 41 3.47 34.62 -0.48
CA THR A 41 2.77 33.47 -1.07
C THR A 41 2.35 32.45 0.00
N TYR A 42 3.21 32.17 0.99
CA TYR A 42 2.84 31.30 2.12
C TYR A 42 1.71 31.88 2.97
N LYS A 43 1.69 33.19 3.22
CA LYS A 43 0.55 33.83 3.91
C LYS A 43 -0.74 33.66 3.13
N ASN A 44 -0.70 33.78 1.80
CA ASN A 44 -1.87 33.56 0.96
C ASN A 44 -2.36 32.11 1.02
N PHE A 45 -1.45 31.12 1.05
CA PHE A 45 -1.83 29.72 1.27
C PHE A 45 -2.48 29.51 2.64
N GLN A 46 -1.92 30.10 3.71
CA GLN A 46 -2.51 29.99 5.04
C GLN A 46 -3.91 30.61 5.08
N LYS A 47 -4.07 31.81 4.51
CA LYS A 47 -5.38 32.46 4.41
C LYS A 47 -6.38 31.59 3.66
N PHE A 48 -5.97 30.99 2.54
CA PHE A 48 -6.83 30.08 1.79
C PHE A 48 -7.24 28.84 2.59
N ILE A 49 -6.31 28.24 3.35
CA ILE A 49 -6.57 27.09 4.24
C ILE A 49 -7.61 27.45 5.30
N ASP A 50 -7.45 28.62 5.93
CA ASP A 50 -8.33 29.12 7.00
C ASP A 50 -9.73 29.45 6.45
N ASP A 51 -9.80 30.24 5.37
CA ASP A 51 -11.06 30.64 4.72
C ASP A 51 -11.89 29.43 4.27
N ASN A 52 -11.24 28.31 3.94
CA ASN A 52 -11.90 27.07 3.48
C ASN A 52 -12.08 26.01 4.56
N ASN A 53 -11.75 26.32 5.83
CA ASN A 53 -11.77 25.39 6.96
C ASN A 53 -11.11 24.04 6.58
N PHE A 54 -9.98 24.08 5.90
CA PHE A 54 -9.35 22.88 5.31
C PHE A 54 -9.03 21.84 6.39
N ILE A 55 -8.49 22.27 7.53
CA ILE A 55 -8.15 21.38 8.66
C ILE A 55 -9.40 20.71 9.23
N GLY A 56 -10.48 21.48 9.47
CA GLY A 56 -11.73 20.90 9.96
C GLY A 56 -12.34 19.91 8.98
N ARG A 57 -12.33 20.20 7.68
CA ARG A 57 -12.78 19.26 6.64
C ARG A 57 -11.94 17.99 6.61
N PHE A 58 -10.62 18.12 6.76
CA PHE A 58 -9.72 16.96 6.82
C PHE A 58 -9.98 16.10 8.06
N GLN A 59 -10.21 16.71 9.23
CA GLN A 59 -10.58 15.98 10.46
C GLN A 59 -11.84 15.13 10.26
N LYS A 60 -12.87 15.68 9.62
CA LYS A 60 -14.08 14.91 9.32
C LYS A 60 -13.83 13.72 8.39
N ILE A 61 -12.90 13.85 7.44
CA ILE A 61 -12.46 12.71 6.60
C ILE A 61 -11.82 11.62 7.48
N LEU A 62 -10.96 11.99 8.44
CA LEU A 62 -10.34 11.05 9.37
C LEU A 62 -11.38 10.31 10.23
N GLU A 63 -12.45 11.01 10.60
CA GLU A 63 -13.57 10.49 11.40
C GLU A 63 -14.53 9.61 10.57
N GLY A 64 -14.37 9.57 9.24
CA GLY A 64 -15.15 8.73 8.34
C GLY A 64 -16.38 9.42 7.73
N GLU A 65 -16.37 10.75 7.62
CA GLU A 65 -17.38 11.46 6.82
C GLU A 65 -17.30 11.05 5.34
N ILE A 66 -18.45 11.07 4.65
CA ILE A 66 -18.52 10.83 3.21
C ILE A 66 -17.79 11.94 2.48
N CYS A 67 -16.66 11.58 1.87
CA CYS A 67 -15.83 12.50 1.09
C CYS A 67 -15.73 12.12 -0.38
N ASN A 68 -16.14 10.90 -0.75
CA ASN A 68 -16.30 10.45 -2.12
C ASN A 68 -17.77 10.59 -2.52
N ALA A 69 -18.11 11.74 -3.09
CA ALA A 69 -19.48 12.07 -3.46
C ALA A 69 -20.03 11.18 -4.59
N SER A 70 -19.20 10.80 -5.57
CA SER A 70 -19.66 9.99 -6.71
C SER A 70 -20.05 8.57 -6.32
N GLU A 71 -19.39 7.99 -5.32
CA GLU A 71 -19.70 6.64 -4.84
C GLU A 71 -20.46 6.64 -3.51
N ASN A 72 -20.77 7.83 -2.97
CA ASN A 72 -21.38 8.03 -1.66
C ASN A 72 -20.67 7.25 -0.53
N LYS A 73 -19.34 7.35 -0.48
CA LYS A 73 -18.49 6.58 0.43
C LYS A 73 -17.53 7.45 1.24
N PRO A 74 -17.17 7.02 2.47
CA PRO A 74 -16.05 7.60 3.21
C PRO A 74 -14.70 7.15 2.66
N ALA A 75 -13.61 7.75 3.13
CA ALA A 75 -12.24 7.30 2.84
C ALA A 75 -11.63 6.60 4.06
N THR A 76 -11.85 5.28 4.17
CA THR A 76 -11.56 4.52 5.41
C THR A 76 -10.09 4.19 5.63
N HIS A 77 -9.19 4.51 4.69
CA HIS A 77 -7.77 4.16 4.77
C HIS A 77 -7.03 4.76 5.98
N PHE A 78 -7.49 5.89 6.52
CA PHE A 78 -6.95 6.47 7.75
C PHE A 78 -7.32 5.66 9.00
N GLN A 79 -8.51 5.08 9.01
CA GLN A 79 -9.03 4.32 10.15
C GLN A 79 -8.23 3.02 10.39
N TYR A 80 -7.58 2.47 9.36
CA TYR A 80 -6.65 1.35 9.46
C TYR A 80 -5.27 1.71 10.06
N ARG A 81 -5.11 2.94 10.56
CA ARG A 81 -3.89 3.42 11.24
C ARG A 81 -4.16 4.00 12.62
N GLY A 82 -5.40 4.23 13.00
CA GLY A 82 -5.74 4.73 14.33
C GLY A 82 -5.89 3.58 15.32
N GLU A 83 -4.95 3.45 16.26
CA GLU A 83 -5.10 2.51 17.38
C GLU A 83 -6.44 2.75 18.12
N GLY A 84 -7.11 1.67 18.52
CA GLY A 84 -8.46 1.75 19.09
C GLY A 84 -9.59 1.90 18.07
N ASN A 85 -9.31 2.08 16.77
CA ASN A 85 -10.34 1.98 15.74
C ASN A 85 -10.66 0.51 15.39
N ASN A 86 -11.94 0.18 15.22
CA ASN A 86 -12.39 -1.18 14.90
C ASN A 86 -11.75 -1.76 13.63
N LEU A 87 -11.55 -0.95 12.58
CA LEU A 87 -10.91 -1.40 11.33
C LEU A 87 -9.42 -1.69 11.55
N TYR A 88 -8.74 -0.89 12.39
CA TYR A 88 -7.36 -1.16 12.77
C TYR A 88 -7.22 -2.48 13.55
N GLU A 89 -8.02 -2.65 14.60
CA GLU A 89 -7.91 -3.83 15.49
C GLU A 89 -8.29 -5.13 14.79
N SER A 90 -9.40 -5.12 14.02
CA SER A 90 -9.83 -6.29 13.24
C SER A 90 -8.80 -6.67 12.17
N ASN A 91 -8.26 -5.69 11.45
CA ASN A 91 -7.20 -5.92 10.48
C ASN A 91 -5.95 -6.50 11.13
N LEU A 92 -5.49 -5.93 12.25
CA LEU A 92 -4.32 -6.42 12.97
C LEU A 92 -4.50 -7.86 13.44
N LYS A 93 -5.70 -8.22 13.91
CA LYS A 93 -6.05 -9.59 14.29
C LYS A 93 -5.98 -10.55 13.10
N ASN A 94 -6.60 -10.21 11.97
CA ASN A 94 -6.62 -11.04 10.77
C ASN A 94 -5.20 -11.22 10.20
N LEU A 95 -4.43 -10.14 10.17
CA LEU A 95 -3.03 -10.14 9.76
C LEU A 95 -2.16 -11.07 10.61
N LYS A 96 -2.28 -11.00 11.95
CA LYS A 96 -1.55 -11.89 12.86
C LYS A 96 -1.93 -13.36 12.64
N ALA A 97 -3.21 -13.66 12.41
CA ALA A 97 -3.68 -15.01 12.15
C ALA A 97 -3.09 -15.58 10.86
N VAL A 98 -3.18 -14.83 9.76
CA VAL A 98 -2.65 -15.26 8.46
C VAL A 98 -1.11 -15.33 8.46
N SER A 99 -0.43 -14.37 9.08
CA SER A 99 1.03 -14.41 9.25
C SER A 99 1.50 -15.68 9.97
N SER A 100 0.75 -16.13 10.97
CA SER A 100 1.07 -17.36 11.70
C SER A 100 0.98 -18.60 10.81
N LYS A 101 -0.02 -18.67 9.93
CA LYS A 101 -0.18 -19.74 8.94
C LYS A 101 0.92 -19.74 7.87
N LEU A 102 1.49 -18.56 7.60
CA LEU A 102 2.52 -18.37 6.58
C LEU A 102 3.96 -18.44 7.11
N LYS A 103 4.11 -18.73 8.42
CA LYS A 103 5.40 -18.77 9.10
C LYS A 103 6.36 -19.81 8.50
N ASP A 104 5.86 -20.98 8.14
CA ASP A 104 6.70 -22.10 7.68
C ASP A 104 6.87 -22.14 6.15
N LYS A 105 6.15 -21.29 5.42
CA LYS A 105 6.22 -21.17 3.97
C LYS A 105 7.49 -20.42 3.55
N LYS A 106 8.25 -20.97 2.61
CA LYS A 106 9.50 -20.36 2.12
C LYS A 106 9.26 -19.38 0.97
N ILE A 107 8.24 -19.67 0.17
CA ILE A 107 7.88 -18.91 -1.02
C ILE A 107 6.48 -18.36 -0.81
N ILE A 108 6.28 -17.09 -1.12
CA ILE A 108 4.97 -16.45 -1.15
C ILE A 108 4.78 -15.87 -2.55
N VAL A 109 3.75 -16.30 -3.24
CA VAL A 109 3.38 -15.79 -4.56
C VAL A 109 2.19 -14.85 -4.38
N PHE A 110 2.40 -13.58 -4.69
CA PHE A 110 1.45 -12.51 -4.45
C PHE A 110 0.88 -12.02 -5.78
N PHE A 111 -0.41 -12.28 -6.01
CA PHE A 111 -1.12 -11.86 -7.22
C PHE A 111 -1.91 -10.60 -6.94
N GLY A 112 -1.75 -9.60 -7.80
CA GLY A 112 -2.54 -8.37 -7.75
C GLY A 112 -2.01 -7.37 -8.76
N ILE A 113 -2.83 -6.41 -9.16
CA ILE A 113 -2.46 -5.36 -10.11
C ILE A 113 -2.76 -3.97 -9.53
N GLY A 114 -2.09 -2.94 -10.05
CA GLY A 114 -2.28 -1.56 -9.63
C GLY A 114 -1.93 -1.35 -8.15
N GLY A 115 -2.86 -0.79 -7.38
CA GLY A 115 -2.64 -0.53 -5.94
C GLY A 115 -2.48 -1.79 -5.09
N SER A 116 -3.00 -2.93 -5.54
CA SER A 116 -2.78 -4.23 -4.89
C SER A 116 -1.35 -4.76 -5.11
N TYR A 117 -0.63 -4.28 -6.12
CA TYR A 117 0.75 -4.69 -6.45
C TYR A 117 1.79 -3.68 -5.96
N LEU A 118 1.62 -2.43 -6.39
CA LEU A 118 2.68 -1.42 -6.33
C LEU A 118 3.18 -1.20 -4.90
N ALA A 119 2.24 -1.13 -3.96
CA ALA A 119 2.57 -0.80 -2.60
C ALA A 119 3.12 -1.99 -1.79
N PRO A 120 2.57 -3.21 -1.85
CA PRO A 120 3.24 -4.39 -1.29
C PRO A 120 4.64 -4.61 -1.85
N ASN A 121 4.82 -4.45 -3.16
CA ASN A 121 6.12 -4.61 -3.79
C ASN A 121 7.11 -3.57 -3.27
N LEU A 122 6.75 -2.28 -3.24
CA LEU A 122 7.58 -1.23 -2.64
C LEU A 122 7.93 -1.53 -1.17
N LEU A 123 6.95 -1.98 -0.38
CA LEU A 123 7.20 -2.34 1.01
C LEU A 123 8.13 -3.54 1.14
N ASN A 124 8.06 -4.51 0.24
CA ASN A 124 8.98 -5.64 0.19
C ASN A 124 10.39 -5.21 -0.26
N GLU A 125 10.52 -4.27 -1.20
CA GLU A 125 11.83 -3.74 -1.60
C GLU A 125 12.53 -3.02 -0.45
N VAL A 126 11.77 -2.25 0.36
CA VAL A 126 12.33 -1.48 1.48
C VAL A 126 12.49 -2.33 2.74
N PHE A 127 11.55 -3.22 3.03
CA PHE A 127 11.45 -3.98 4.29
C PHE A 127 11.33 -5.49 4.06
N GLY A 128 11.85 -6.03 2.97
CA GLY A 128 11.79 -7.47 2.68
C GLY A 128 12.45 -8.32 3.76
N SER A 129 11.97 -9.56 3.91
CA SER A 129 12.58 -10.53 4.80
C SER A 129 13.69 -11.30 4.07
N LEU A 130 14.87 -11.45 4.68
CA LEU A 130 15.96 -12.25 4.10
C LEU A 130 15.64 -13.76 4.06
N ASN A 131 14.64 -14.21 4.82
CA ASN A 131 14.35 -15.64 5.03
C ASN A 131 13.16 -16.17 4.22
N LYS A 132 12.49 -15.31 3.44
CA LYS A 132 11.35 -15.69 2.61
C LYS A 132 11.47 -15.04 1.23
N GLN A 133 11.24 -15.83 0.19
CA GLN A 133 11.14 -15.31 -1.16
C GLN A 133 9.70 -14.89 -1.42
N ILE A 134 9.50 -13.61 -1.73
CA ILE A 134 8.20 -13.08 -2.14
C ILE A 134 8.26 -12.76 -3.62
N ILE A 135 7.36 -13.35 -4.40
CA ILE A 135 7.26 -13.16 -5.85
C ILE A 135 5.96 -12.44 -6.11
N PHE A 136 6.03 -11.27 -6.74
CA PHE A 136 4.85 -10.49 -7.09
C PHE A 136 4.50 -10.75 -8.56
N ILE A 137 3.21 -10.95 -8.82
CA ILE A 137 2.65 -11.19 -10.15
C ILE A 137 1.50 -10.21 -10.39
N THR A 138 1.64 -9.38 -11.42
CA THR A 138 0.57 -8.53 -11.92
C THR A 138 -0.45 -9.30 -12.73
N GLY A 139 0.01 -10.29 -13.51
CA GLY A 139 -0.79 -11.06 -14.45
C GLY A 139 -1.04 -10.33 -15.77
N SER A 140 -0.34 -9.23 -16.03
CA SER A 140 -0.50 -8.44 -17.26
C SER A 140 0.28 -9.01 -18.45
N ASP A 141 1.35 -9.75 -18.16
CA ASP A 141 2.22 -10.42 -19.13
C ASP A 141 2.45 -11.87 -18.66
N PRO A 142 2.09 -12.90 -19.46
CA PRO A 142 2.36 -14.30 -19.12
C PRO A 142 3.83 -14.64 -18.88
N ASP A 143 4.76 -13.91 -19.49
CA ASP A 143 6.19 -14.15 -19.27
C ASP A 143 6.62 -13.83 -17.81
N GLU A 144 5.81 -13.07 -17.05
CA GLU A 144 6.03 -12.77 -15.62
C GLU A 144 6.02 -14.03 -14.74
N TYR A 145 5.23 -15.04 -15.10
CA TYR A 145 4.98 -16.21 -14.25
C TYR A 145 5.20 -17.57 -14.93
N LYS A 146 5.63 -17.57 -16.19
CA LYS A 146 5.92 -18.77 -17.00
C LYS A 146 6.89 -19.75 -16.36
N ASP A 147 7.88 -19.27 -15.62
CA ASP A 147 8.83 -20.13 -14.92
C ASP A 147 8.18 -20.80 -13.70
N LEU A 148 7.21 -20.15 -13.05
CA LEU A 148 6.51 -20.71 -11.89
C LEU A 148 5.57 -21.84 -12.26
N GLU A 149 4.98 -21.83 -13.45
CA GLU A 149 4.12 -22.91 -13.97
C GLU A 149 4.83 -24.28 -14.01
N LYS A 150 6.17 -24.28 -14.07
CA LYS A 150 6.99 -25.49 -14.19
C LYS A 150 7.66 -25.91 -12.88
N ASN A 151 7.50 -25.11 -11.83
CA ASN A 151 8.18 -25.32 -10.54
C ASN A 151 7.32 -26.14 -9.57
N ASN A 152 7.96 -26.84 -8.64
CA ASN A 152 7.26 -27.44 -7.50
C ASN A 152 6.96 -26.37 -6.46
N LEU A 153 5.67 -26.08 -6.25
CA LEU A 153 5.18 -25.02 -5.36
C LEU A 153 4.60 -25.56 -4.03
N ASN A 154 4.89 -26.80 -3.65
CA ASN A 154 4.33 -27.41 -2.43
C ASN A 154 4.69 -26.64 -1.13
N ASP A 155 5.85 -26.00 -1.07
CA ASP A 155 6.29 -25.17 0.07
C ASP A 155 5.87 -23.69 -0.07
N ALA A 156 5.07 -23.37 -1.10
CA ALA A 156 4.59 -22.02 -1.36
C ALA A 156 3.23 -21.75 -0.69
N ALA A 157 2.91 -20.47 -0.59
CA ALA A 157 1.56 -20.01 -0.35
C ALA A 157 1.22 -18.87 -1.31
N PHE A 158 -0.07 -18.69 -1.54
CA PHE A 158 -0.58 -17.84 -2.61
C PHE A 158 -1.48 -16.77 -2.02
N ILE A 159 -1.31 -15.52 -2.47
CA ILE A 159 -2.09 -14.39 -1.98
C ILE A 159 -2.79 -13.72 -3.16
N LEU A 160 -4.13 -13.74 -3.15
CA LEU A 160 -4.99 -13.07 -4.11
C LEU A 160 -5.42 -11.71 -3.55
N ALA A 161 -4.76 -10.64 -4.00
CA ALA A 161 -5.09 -9.27 -3.59
C ALA A 161 -5.95 -8.56 -4.62
N THR A 162 -7.28 -8.71 -4.50
CA THR A 162 -8.24 -8.13 -5.42
C THR A 162 -9.46 -7.60 -4.67
N LYS A 163 -9.71 -6.29 -4.80
CA LYS A 163 -10.79 -5.61 -4.08
C LYS A 163 -12.18 -6.17 -4.42
N SER A 164 -12.48 -6.29 -5.71
CA SER A 164 -13.77 -6.79 -6.21
C SER A 164 -13.84 -8.30 -6.30
N PHE A 165 -12.69 -8.99 -6.18
CA PHE A 165 -12.56 -10.42 -6.46
C PHE A 165 -12.96 -10.82 -7.89
N SER A 166 -12.84 -9.88 -8.83
CA SER A 166 -13.24 -10.07 -10.23
C SER A 166 -12.16 -9.62 -11.22
N THR A 167 -10.94 -9.35 -10.74
CA THR A 167 -9.85 -8.84 -11.56
C THR A 167 -9.28 -9.96 -12.42
N THR A 168 -9.54 -9.90 -13.73
CA THR A 168 -9.20 -10.96 -14.69
C THR A 168 -7.72 -11.29 -14.68
N GLU A 169 -6.84 -10.29 -14.69
CA GLU A 169 -5.38 -10.47 -14.71
C GLU A 169 -4.91 -11.25 -13.47
N THR A 170 -5.42 -10.89 -12.30
CA THR A 170 -5.09 -11.54 -11.02
C THR A 170 -5.60 -12.97 -10.95
N LEU A 171 -6.86 -13.22 -11.31
CA LEU A 171 -7.45 -14.56 -11.23
C LEU A 171 -6.91 -15.50 -12.30
N THR A 172 -6.67 -15.00 -13.52
CA THR A 172 -6.15 -15.81 -14.62
C THR A 172 -4.71 -16.23 -14.36
N SER A 173 -3.85 -15.29 -13.93
CA SER A 173 -2.46 -15.63 -13.59
C SER A 173 -2.37 -16.59 -12.40
N TYR A 174 -3.20 -16.42 -11.38
CA TYR A 174 -3.31 -17.41 -10.29
C TYR A 174 -3.70 -18.79 -10.82
N GLN A 175 -4.72 -18.87 -11.67
CA GLN A 175 -5.17 -20.14 -12.24
C GLN A 175 -4.06 -20.79 -13.08
N SER A 176 -3.32 -20.01 -13.88
CA SER A 176 -2.20 -20.50 -14.68
C SER A 176 -1.06 -21.06 -13.83
N VAL A 177 -0.69 -20.38 -12.74
CA VAL A 177 0.41 -20.81 -11.86
C VAL A 177 0.03 -22.00 -10.99
N THR A 178 -1.21 -22.06 -10.52
CA THR A 178 -1.63 -23.04 -9.50
C THR A 178 -2.42 -24.22 -10.06
N ASN A 179 -2.94 -24.11 -11.28
CA ASN A 179 -3.96 -25.01 -11.83
C ASN A 179 -5.18 -25.24 -10.91
N GLY A 180 -5.41 -24.36 -9.92
CA GLY A 180 -6.46 -24.51 -8.92
C GLY A 180 -6.17 -25.53 -7.80
N GLU A 181 -4.96 -26.08 -7.71
CA GLU A 181 -4.66 -27.18 -6.78
C GLU A 181 -4.29 -26.72 -5.35
N PHE A 182 -3.96 -25.44 -5.17
CA PHE A 182 -3.39 -24.90 -3.91
C PHE A 182 -4.38 -24.08 -3.07
N LEU A 183 -5.68 -24.34 -3.17
CA LEU A 183 -6.71 -23.57 -2.45
C LEU A 183 -6.52 -23.56 -0.92
N SER A 184 -6.03 -24.66 -0.34
CA SER A 184 -5.74 -24.73 1.11
C SER A 184 -4.66 -23.75 1.57
N ASP A 185 -3.70 -23.46 0.69
CA ASP A 185 -2.58 -22.54 0.91
C ASP A 185 -2.79 -21.18 0.24
N THR A 186 -4.03 -20.91 -0.19
CA THR A 186 -4.42 -19.65 -0.83
C THR A 186 -5.15 -18.76 0.16
N PHE A 187 -4.75 -17.49 0.17
CA PHE A 187 -5.28 -16.43 1.01
C PHE A 187 -5.84 -15.30 0.14
N ALA A 188 -6.95 -14.70 0.54
CA ALA A 188 -7.54 -13.58 -0.20
C ALA A 188 -7.52 -12.30 0.62
N ILE A 189 -7.20 -11.18 -0.03
CA ILE A 189 -7.39 -9.84 0.53
C ILE A 189 -8.40 -9.13 -0.35
N THR A 190 -9.64 -9.00 0.16
CA THR A 190 -10.76 -8.55 -0.66
C THR A 190 -11.85 -7.86 0.15
N SER A 191 -12.64 -7.01 -0.52
CA SER A 191 -13.91 -6.51 0.03
C SER A 191 -15.10 -7.37 -0.36
N ASN A 192 -14.93 -8.29 -1.32
CA ASN A 192 -15.96 -9.20 -1.79
C ASN A 192 -15.71 -10.60 -1.24
N ILE A 193 -16.10 -10.79 0.02
CA ILE A 193 -15.86 -12.04 0.76
C ILE A 193 -16.65 -13.19 0.12
N ASP A 194 -17.88 -12.93 -0.32
CA ASP A 194 -18.76 -13.96 -0.86
C ASP A 194 -18.19 -14.58 -2.15
N ASP A 195 -17.65 -13.76 -3.05
CA ASP A 195 -17.01 -14.26 -4.27
C ASP A 195 -15.73 -15.05 -3.96
N ALA A 196 -14.94 -14.63 -2.96
CA ALA A 196 -13.76 -15.40 -2.53
C ALA A 196 -14.14 -16.78 -1.96
N LYS A 197 -15.23 -16.85 -1.19
CA LYS A 197 -15.76 -18.13 -0.70
C LYS A 197 -16.30 -18.99 -1.82
N HIS A 198 -17.03 -18.40 -2.76
CA HIS A 198 -17.57 -19.10 -3.93
C HIS A 198 -16.45 -19.68 -4.80
N TYR A 199 -15.33 -18.98 -4.89
CA TYR A 199 -14.11 -19.45 -5.55
C TYR A 199 -13.42 -20.62 -4.83
N GLY A 200 -13.77 -20.89 -3.57
CA GLY A 200 -13.26 -22.03 -2.79
C GLY A 200 -12.21 -21.66 -1.74
N ILE A 201 -12.01 -20.37 -1.45
CA ILE A 201 -11.08 -19.92 -0.41
C ILE A 201 -11.76 -20.04 0.95
N SER A 202 -11.09 -20.70 1.90
CA SER A 202 -11.61 -20.89 3.25
C SER A 202 -11.77 -19.56 3.99
N ASP A 203 -12.84 -19.39 4.76
CA ASP A 203 -13.16 -18.18 5.54
C ASP A 203 -11.97 -17.68 6.38
N GLU A 204 -11.24 -18.61 6.99
CA GLU A 204 -10.08 -18.35 7.84
C GLU A 204 -8.81 -17.93 7.07
N ASN A 205 -8.84 -18.00 5.74
CA ASN A 205 -7.79 -17.52 4.84
C ASN A 205 -8.18 -16.23 4.12
N ILE A 206 -9.39 -15.71 4.37
CA ILE A 206 -9.84 -14.42 3.83
C ILE A 206 -9.49 -13.33 4.85
N ILE A 207 -8.83 -12.27 4.38
CA ILE A 207 -8.59 -11.02 5.08
C ILE A 207 -9.60 -10.00 4.54
N PRO A 208 -10.68 -9.71 5.28
CA PRO A 208 -11.67 -8.72 4.88
C PRO A 208 -11.07 -7.33 4.75
N MET A 209 -11.54 -6.62 3.73
CA MET A 209 -11.27 -5.21 3.53
C MET A 209 -12.58 -4.43 3.45
N ASP A 210 -12.60 -3.25 4.05
CA ASP A 210 -13.70 -2.31 3.90
C ASP A 210 -13.87 -1.87 2.43
N SER A 211 -15.10 -1.89 1.94
CA SER A 211 -15.42 -1.58 0.53
C SER A 211 -15.15 -0.10 0.17
N SER A 212 -15.01 0.77 1.16
CA SER A 212 -14.68 2.20 1.00
C SER A 212 -13.17 2.46 1.02
N MET A 213 -12.35 1.43 1.21
CA MET A 213 -10.90 1.51 1.00
C MET A 213 -10.59 1.77 -0.48
N GLY A 214 -9.93 2.88 -0.78
CA GLY A 214 -9.48 3.18 -2.14
C GLY A 214 -8.35 2.24 -2.57
N GLY A 215 -8.35 1.80 -3.83
CA GLY A 215 -7.37 0.84 -4.35
C GLY A 215 -5.92 1.31 -4.25
N LEU A 216 -5.63 2.60 -4.48
CA LEU A 216 -4.28 3.15 -4.32
C LEU A 216 -3.83 3.24 -2.84
N PHE A 217 -4.78 3.30 -1.92
CA PHE A 217 -4.55 3.41 -0.47
C PHE A 217 -4.56 2.05 0.23
N PHE A 218 -4.67 0.97 -0.52
CA PHE A 218 -4.74 -0.41 -0.05
C PHE A 218 -3.58 -0.79 0.90
N TYR A 219 -2.42 -0.16 0.74
CA TYR A 219 -1.25 -0.31 1.62
C TYR A 219 -1.37 0.32 3.01
N LEU A 220 -2.21 1.35 3.16
CA LEU A 220 -2.50 1.97 4.44
C LEU A 220 -3.30 1.00 5.33
N GLY A 221 -4.00 0.05 4.70
CA GLY A 221 -4.88 -0.95 5.32
C GLY A 221 -4.31 -2.35 5.48
N THR A 222 -4.94 -3.30 4.79
CA THR A 222 -4.73 -4.75 4.89
C THR A 222 -3.41 -5.22 4.27
N ASN A 223 -2.80 -4.44 3.38
CA ASN A 223 -1.57 -4.85 2.69
C ASN A 223 -0.26 -4.54 3.44
N LYS A 224 -0.31 -4.46 4.78
CA LYS A 224 0.90 -4.51 5.63
C LYS A 224 1.49 -5.92 5.74
N PHE A 225 1.03 -6.83 4.89
CA PHE A 225 1.33 -8.25 4.95
C PHE A 225 2.84 -8.55 4.92
N THR A 226 3.60 -7.80 4.11
CA THR A 226 5.07 -7.92 4.02
C THR A 226 5.79 -7.55 5.32
N PHE A 227 5.25 -6.62 6.13
CA PHE A 227 5.83 -6.28 7.44
C PHE A 227 5.78 -7.44 8.43
N LEU A 228 4.81 -8.35 8.31
CA LEU A 228 4.61 -9.43 9.28
C LEU A 228 5.68 -10.54 9.19
N PHE A 229 6.43 -10.58 8.08
CA PHE A 229 7.55 -11.50 7.91
C PHE A 229 8.89 -10.90 8.27
N ASN A 230 8.90 -9.63 8.69
CA ASN A 230 10.11 -8.94 9.03
C ASN A 230 10.30 -8.95 10.56
N PRO A 231 11.37 -9.60 11.08
CA PRO A 231 11.62 -9.68 12.52
C PRO A 231 11.95 -8.32 13.17
N TRP A 232 12.17 -7.25 12.40
CA TRP A 232 12.61 -5.94 12.89
C TRP A 232 11.51 -5.06 13.53
N LYS A 233 10.32 -5.61 13.82
CA LYS A 233 9.29 -4.90 14.62
C LYS A 233 8.61 -5.82 15.62
N ARG A 234 9.31 -6.07 16.72
CA ARG A 234 8.70 -6.14 18.06
C ARG A 234 9.25 -5.01 18.88
#